data_AF-A0A1L9WUS9-F1
#
_entry.id   AF-A0A1L9WUS9-F1
#
_cell.length_a   1.000
_cell.length_b   1.000
_cell.length_c   1.000
_cell.angle_alpha   90.00
_cell.angle_beta   90.00
_cell.angle_gamma   90.00
#
_symmetry.space_group_name_H-M   'P 1'
#
loop_
_entity.id
_entity.type
_entity.pdbx_description
1 polymer ?
#
loop_
_entity_poly.entity_id
_entity_poly.type
_entity_poly.pdbx_seq_one_letter_code
_entity_poly.pdbx_strand_id
1 'polypeptide(L)'
;MAVSSEFGTLAETTVPNAYDMPPDEEKKQPLDDAPEEDPFGNEECAEVKYRTLGWCSIILMIGVSFIAWYTAYLIYQFKMRYLHIHSMADAGEVILGRFGRELLGGGQLLFLVFVMASHILTFTVAMNTITDHGTCTIVFGIVALVISCIGSLPRTMGNVYWISFALGHASFFGFVSEMEQPREFPKSIAVLQIIDTSLYIVSAVVIYRYVGVDVASPALGSAGPVMKKVAYGLALPTVSPPHYRTNLHSHKQSFKPLTSSPLFLQILIAGIVNGHVAAKYVYVRLFRGTNHMHETTLLSKGSWVAIALILWVVSWVIAESIPIFNDLLSFITALLGCWFAFGFPAIFYFVLNKGQWFSSPWKTLLSVINLCILGIAFATCGLGLYVSGDAISRDSNNSVWTCASNGV
;
A
#
# COMPACT_ATOMS: atom_id res chain seq x y z
N MET A 1 -71.25 -0.33 21.42
CA MET A 1 -70.96 0.81 22.31
C MET A 1 -70.53 1.94 21.38
N ALA A 2 -71.24 3.06 21.40
CA ALA A 2 -71.32 4.07 20.33
C ALA A 2 -70.07 5.00 20.30
N VAL A 3 -69.71 5.80 19.26
CA VAL A 3 -70.48 6.64 18.31
C VAL A 3 -69.61 7.06 17.08
N SER A 4 -70.19 6.98 15.86
CA SER A 4 -70.06 7.72 14.56
C SER A 4 -68.70 8.10 13.92
N SER A 5 -68.48 8.12 12.60
CA SER A 5 -69.27 7.84 11.38
C SER A 5 -68.35 7.87 10.15
N GLU A 6 -68.54 6.96 9.20
CA GLU A 6 -68.04 7.03 7.81
C GLU A 6 -68.94 7.90 6.90
N PHE A 7 -68.48 8.13 5.66
CA PHE A 7 -69.05 8.79 4.45
C PHE A 7 -68.50 10.20 4.14
N GLY A 8 -67.95 10.53 2.95
CA GLY A 8 -67.78 9.75 1.72
C GLY A 8 -67.06 10.51 0.58
N THR A 9 -66.64 9.73 -0.43
CA THR A 9 -66.57 9.98 -1.91
C THR A 9 -65.84 11.18 -2.55
N LEU A 10 -64.80 10.81 -3.32
CA LEU A 10 -64.42 11.16 -4.72
C LEU A 10 -64.47 12.63 -5.22
N ALA A 11 -63.33 13.17 -5.68
CA ALA A 11 -63.13 13.76 -7.02
C ALA A 11 -61.73 14.41 -7.20
N GLU A 12 -61.24 14.36 -8.43
CA GLU A 12 -59.97 14.79 -9.01
C GLU A 12 -59.79 16.33 -9.02
N THR A 13 -58.57 16.86 -8.77
CA THR A 13 -58.23 18.27 -9.12
C THR A 13 -56.73 18.49 -9.32
N THR A 14 -56.35 18.50 -10.60
CA THR A 14 -55.38 19.37 -11.33
C THR A 14 -54.35 20.21 -10.56
N VAL A 15 -53.09 20.09 -10.99
CA VAL A 15 -51.91 20.95 -10.70
C VAL A 15 -52.09 22.37 -11.27
N PRO A 16 -51.77 23.46 -10.54
CA PRO A 16 -51.63 24.81 -11.12
C PRO A 16 -50.19 25.11 -11.54
N ASN A 17 -50.06 25.75 -12.71
CA ASN A 17 -48.81 26.15 -13.36
C ASN A 17 -48.14 27.39 -12.73
N ALA A 18 -46.82 27.47 -12.95
CA ALA A 18 -45.96 28.62 -12.70
C ALA A 18 -46.38 29.88 -13.48
N TYR A 19 -45.93 31.04 -13.01
CA TYR A 19 -46.20 32.43 -13.45
C TYR A 19 -47.34 33.13 -12.70
N ASP A 20 -47.01 33.70 -11.54
CA ASP A 20 -47.42 35.06 -11.10
C ASP A 20 -46.80 35.35 -9.70
N MET A 21 -45.75 36.19 -9.62
CA MET A 21 -45.31 36.84 -8.38
C MET A 21 -44.88 38.30 -8.63
N PRO A 22 -45.23 39.25 -7.74
CA PRO A 22 -44.94 40.68 -7.87
C PRO A 22 -43.47 41.02 -7.53
N PRO A 23 -42.98 42.22 -7.89
CA PRO A 23 -41.56 42.58 -7.76
C PRO A 23 -41.24 43.10 -6.35
N ASP A 24 -40.32 42.43 -5.66
CA ASP A 24 -39.83 42.84 -4.35
C ASP A 24 -38.64 43.81 -4.46
N GLU A 25 -38.63 44.76 -3.53
CA GLU A 25 -37.80 45.96 -3.45
C GLU A 25 -36.28 45.72 -3.42
N GLU A 26 -35.56 46.53 -4.20
CA GLU A 26 -34.11 46.61 -4.27
C GLU A 26 -33.52 47.26 -3.00
N LYS A 27 -33.03 46.47 -2.05
CA LYS A 27 -32.18 46.97 -0.95
C LYS A 27 -30.71 47.01 -1.37
N LYS A 28 -30.22 48.22 -1.65
CA LYS A 28 -28.79 48.53 -1.78
C LYS A 28 -28.09 48.37 -0.42
N GLN A 29 -27.12 47.45 -0.34
CA GLN A 29 -26.15 47.38 0.76
C GLN A 29 -24.80 48.01 0.32
N PRO A 30 -24.06 48.66 1.24
CA PRO A 30 -22.88 49.47 0.90
C PRO A 30 -21.71 48.60 0.46
N LEU A 31 -20.96 49.09 -0.53
CA LEU A 31 -19.63 48.62 -0.89
C LEU A 31 -18.68 48.99 0.26
N ASP A 32 -18.21 48.01 1.02
CA ASP A 32 -16.91 48.03 1.71
C ASP A 32 -16.53 46.58 2.06
N ASP A 33 -15.26 46.28 1.80
CA ASP A 33 -14.49 45.05 2.06
C ASP A 33 -14.80 43.79 1.21
N ALA A 34 -13.88 43.51 0.29
CA ALA A 34 -13.82 42.25 -0.44
C ALA A 34 -13.68 41.07 0.55
N PRO A 35 -14.41 39.96 0.38
CA PRO A 35 -14.23 38.81 1.26
C PRO A 35 -12.84 38.23 1.04
N GLU A 36 -12.05 38.20 2.11
CA GLU A 36 -10.84 37.39 2.19
C GLU A 36 -11.27 35.92 2.05
N GLU A 37 -10.91 35.27 0.94
CA GLU A 37 -11.09 33.83 0.75
C GLU A 37 -10.26 33.09 1.82
N ASP A 38 -10.90 32.70 2.92
CA ASP A 38 -10.34 31.74 3.85
C ASP A 38 -10.17 30.39 3.11
N PRO A 39 -8.93 29.89 2.94
CA PRO A 39 -8.69 28.63 2.25
C PRO A 39 -9.33 27.41 2.94
N PHE A 40 -9.87 27.59 4.16
CA PHE A 40 -10.40 26.53 5.01
C PHE A 40 -11.70 26.95 5.75
N GLY A 41 -12.72 27.40 5.01
CA GLY A 41 -14.16 27.42 5.37
C GLY A 41 -14.61 27.52 6.85
N ASN A 42 -15.42 28.55 7.14
CA ASN A 42 -16.00 28.88 8.46
C ASN A 42 -16.44 27.70 9.36
N GLU A 43 -15.93 27.71 10.60
CA GLU A 43 -16.11 26.69 11.64
C GLU A 43 -17.48 26.71 12.38
N GLU A 44 -18.48 27.49 11.93
CA GLU A 44 -19.66 27.83 12.78
C GLU A 44 -20.78 26.77 12.88
N CYS A 45 -20.63 25.57 12.30
CA CYS A 45 -21.64 24.48 12.42
C CYS A 45 -21.07 23.09 12.73
N ALA A 46 -19.78 22.96 13.09
CA ALA A 46 -19.12 21.66 13.29
C ALA A 46 -19.12 21.14 14.75
N GLU A 47 -19.89 21.75 15.67
CA GLU A 47 -19.67 21.50 17.10
C GLU A 47 -20.22 20.17 17.64
N VAL A 48 -20.90 19.33 16.85
CA VAL A 48 -21.43 18.05 17.34
C VAL A 48 -21.25 16.87 16.35
N LYS A 49 -20.00 16.56 15.94
CA LYS A 49 -19.70 15.23 15.36
C LYS A 49 -18.25 14.71 15.47
N TYR A 50 -17.39 15.21 16.37
CA TYR A 50 -15.94 14.96 16.24
C TYR A 50 -15.13 14.57 17.49
N ARG A 51 -15.71 14.16 18.62
CA ARG A 51 -14.90 13.97 19.84
C ARG A 51 -14.44 12.53 20.16
N THR A 52 -14.91 11.50 19.44
CA THR A 52 -14.61 10.10 19.80
C THR A 52 -13.65 9.36 18.87
N LEU A 53 -13.33 9.91 17.68
CA LEU A 53 -12.47 9.23 16.71
C LEU A 53 -10.97 9.56 16.86
N GLY A 54 -10.61 10.78 17.31
CA GLY A 54 -9.21 11.25 17.30
C GLY A 54 -8.26 10.41 18.16
N TRP A 55 -8.59 10.16 19.43
CA TRP A 55 -7.71 9.41 20.33
C TRP A 55 -7.75 7.90 20.09
N CYS A 56 -8.93 7.36 19.76
CA CYS A 56 -9.09 5.94 19.47
C CYS A 56 -8.26 5.51 18.26
N SER A 57 -8.27 6.29 17.17
CA SER A 57 -7.49 6.00 15.97
C SER A 57 -5.98 6.03 16.24
N ILE A 58 -5.48 6.98 17.03
CA ILE A 58 -4.06 7.05 17.40
C ILE A 58 -3.64 5.84 18.24
N ILE A 59 -4.47 5.45 19.23
CA ILE A 59 -4.22 4.25 20.05
C ILE A 59 -4.19 3.00 19.18
N LEU A 60 -5.13 2.87 18.24
CA LEU A 60 -5.15 1.75 17.29
C LEU A 60 -3.92 1.73 16.39
N MET A 61 -3.48 2.88 15.86
CA MET A 61 -2.27 2.97 15.04
C MET A 61 -1.03 2.52 15.80
N ILE A 62 -0.86 2.96 17.05
CA ILE A 62 0.25 2.52 17.90
C ILE A 62 0.15 1.02 18.18
N GLY A 63 -1.05 0.52 18.48
CA GLY A 63 -1.29 -0.90 18.73
C GLY A 63 -0.94 -1.79 17.52
N VAL A 64 -1.43 -1.43 16.33
CA VAL A 64 -1.12 -2.15 15.08
C VAL A 64 0.37 -2.07 14.76
N SER A 65 1.01 -0.90 14.97
CA SER A 65 2.45 -0.72 14.76
C SER A 65 3.29 -1.59 15.69
N PHE A 66 2.87 -1.76 16.94
CA PHE A 66 3.53 -2.67 17.88
C PHE A 66 3.38 -4.13 17.45
N ILE A 67 2.20 -4.53 16.97
CA ILE A 67 1.95 -5.88 16.43
C ILE A 67 2.80 -6.12 15.16
N ALA A 68 2.92 -5.13 14.27
CA ALA A 68 3.75 -5.21 13.07
C ALA A 68 5.24 -5.41 13.45
N TRP A 69 5.75 -4.64 14.41
CA TRP A 69 7.11 -4.83 14.91
C TRP A 69 7.31 -6.22 15.55
N TYR A 70 6.36 -6.68 16.35
CA TYR A 70 6.42 -7.99 16.99
C TYR A 70 6.39 -9.15 15.98
N THR A 71 5.52 -9.08 14.97
CA THR A 71 5.45 -10.09 13.91
C THR A 71 6.71 -10.09 13.04
N ALA A 72 7.30 -8.93 12.76
CA ALA A 72 8.62 -8.81 12.13
C ALA A 72 9.72 -9.50 12.96
N TYR A 73 9.68 -9.34 14.29
CA TYR A 73 10.57 -10.03 15.20
C TYR A 73 10.39 -11.56 15.18
N LEU A 74 9.16 -12.07 15.02
CA LEU A 74 8.92 -13.51 14.85
C LEU A 74 9.53 -14.07 13.56
N ILE A 75 9.40 -13.33 12.44
CA ILE A 75 10.05 -13.69 11.16
C ILE A 75 11.57 -13.78 11.34
N TYR A 76 12.17 -12.79 12.04
CA TYR A 76 13.59 -12.81 12.37
C TYR A 76 13.98 -14.04 13.19
N GLN A 77 13.24 -14.36 14.25
CA GLN A 77 13.49 -15.55 15.07
C GLN A 77 13.41 -16.84 14.24
N PHE A 78 12.45 -16.91 13.31
CA PHE A 78 12.30 -18.05 12.40
C PHE A 78 13.51 -18.20 11.48
N LYS A 79 13.97 -17.10 10.88
CA LYS A 79 15.19 -17.07 10.04
C LYS A 79 16.44 -17.46 10.82
N MET A 80 16.59 -16.97 12.05
CA MET A 80 17.73 -17.30 12.91
C MET A 80 17.73 -18.76 13.35
N ARG A 81 16.57 -19.43 13.35
CA ARG A 81 16.49 -20.88 13.56
C ARG A 81 16.83 -21.67 12.30
N TYR A 82 16.34 -21.21 11.15
CA TYR A 82 16.49 -21.87 9.85
C TYR A 82 17.22 -20.97 8.87
N LEU A 83 18.55 -20.92 8.99
CA LEU A 83 19.41 -19.99 8.22
C LEU A 83 19.32 -20.17 6.70
N HIS A 84 18.94 -21.35 6.22
CA HIS A 84 18.84 -21.67 4.78
C HIS A 84 17.60 -21.05 4.09
N ILE A 85 16.66 -20.45 4.84
CA ILE A 85 15.42 -19.88 4.29
C ILE A 85 15.67 -18.48 3.75
N HIS A 86 15.61 -18.26 2.44
CA HIS A 86 15.80 -16.91 1.85
C HIS A 86 14.52 -16.32 1.28
N SER A 87 13.45 -17.12 1.21
CA SER A 87 12.15 -16.74 0.68
C SER A 87 11.02 -17.33 1.53
N MET A 88 9.79 -16.81 1.38
CA MET A 88 8.63 -17.42 2.02
C MET A 88 8.34 -18.82 1.47
N ALA A 89 8.76 -19.11 0.22
CA ALA A 89 8.68 -20.46 -0.34
C ALA A 89 9.52 -21.46 0.46
N ASP A 90 10.75 -21.09 0.85
CA ASP A 90 11.61 -21.96 1.68
C ASP A 90 11.01 -22.12 3.09
N ALA A 91 10.38 -21.06 3.63
CA ALA A 91 9.64 -21.16 4.89
C ALA A 91 8.45 -22.12 4.79
N GLY A 92 7.74 -22.11 3.67
CA GLY A 92 6.68 -23.08 3.40
C GLY A 92 7.17 -24.50 3.28
N GLU A 93 8.36 -24.70 2.70
CA GLU A 93 9.00 -26.01 2.64
C GLU A 93 9.27 -26.59 4.04
N VAL A 94 9.69 -25.75 4.99
CA VAL A 94 9.94 -26.18 6.36
C VAL A 94 8.64 -26.53 7.12
N ILE A 95 7.52 -25.86 6.82
CA ILE A 95 6.26 -26.04 7.57
C ILE A 95 5.40 -27.18 7.00
N LEU A 96 5.22 -27.24 5.68
CA LEU A 96 4.33 -28.19 5.00
C LEU A 96 5.02 -28.97 3.87
N GLY A 97 6.35 -28.98 3.81
CA GLY A 97 7.10 -29.70 2.78
C GLY A 97 6.86 -29.12 1.38
N ARG A 98 6.90 -29.98 0.36
CA ARG A 98 6.77 -29.57 -1.06
C ARG A 98 5.50 -28.76 -1.35
N PHE A 99 4.38 -29.14 -0.73
CA PHE A 99 3.13 -28.41 -0.89
C PHE A 99 3.23 -26.98 -0.34
N GLY A 100 3.78 -26.83 0.87
CA GLY A 100 3.98 -25.52 1.48
C GLY A 100 4.86 -24.60 0.64
N ARG A 101 5.88 -25.15 -0.01
CA ARG A 101 6.76 -24.40 -0.90
C ARG A 101 6.02 -23.78 -2.08
N GLU A 102 5.17 -24.54 -2.76
CA GLU A 102 4.37 -24.01 -3.87
C GLU A 102 3.31 -23.02 -3.38
N LEU A 103 2.65 -23.31 -2.26
CA LEU A 103 1.59 -22.46 -1.72
C LEU A 103 2.11 -21.09 -1.29
N LEU A 104 3.13 -21.06 -0.42
CA LEU A 104 3.70 -19.81 0.09
C LEU A 104 4.51 -19.06 -0.98
N GLY A 105 5.17 -19.80 -1.86
CA GLY A 105 5.88 -19.22 -3.00
C GLY A 105 4.95 -18.59 -4.03
N GLY A 106 3.89 -19.31 -4.42
CA GLY A 106 2.83 -18.79 -5.29
C GLY A 106 2.08 -17.63 -4.66
N GLY A 107 1.74 -17.73 -3.37
CA GLY A 107 1.12 -16.64 -2.62
C GLY A 107 2.00 -15.39 -2.55
N GLN A 108 3.30 -15.54 -2.34
CA GLN A 108 4.25 -14.42 -2.33
C GLN A 108 4.34 -13.78 -3.72
N LEU A 109 4.43 -14.58 -4.79
CA LEU A 109 4.47 -14.07 -6.16
C LEU A 109 3.18 -13.32 -6.52
N LEU A 110 2.02 -13.88 -6.18
CA LEU A 110 0.73 -13.25 -6.40
C LEU A 110 0.64 -11.91 -5.66
N PHE A 111 1.09 -11.87 -4.41
CA PHE A 111 1.12 -10.64 -3.61
C PHE A 111 2.00 -9.57 -4.27
N LEU A 112 3.18 -9.94 -4.76
CA LEU A 112 4.07 -9.01 -5.46
C LEU A 112 3.46 -8.47 -6.77
N VAL A 113 2.78 -9.31 -7.56
CA VAL A 113 2.11 -8.90 -8.80
C VAL A 113 1.01 -7.88 -8.54
N PHE A 114 0.22 -8.09 -7.48
CA PHE A 114 -0.80 -7.15 -7.03
C PHE A 114 -0.21 -5.83 -6.50
N VAL A 115 0.88 -5.91 -5.74
CA VAL A 115 1.62 -4.72 -5.31
C VAL A 115 2.18 -3.97 -6.52
N MET A 116 2.71 -4.65 -7.53
CA MET A 116 3.14 -4.00 -8.78
C MET A 116 1.98 -3.28 -9.47
N ALA A 117 0.78 -3.90 -9.51
CA ALA A 117 -0.43 -3.28 -10.06
C ALA A 117 -0.83 -2.02 -9.28
N SER A 118 -0.77 -2.04 -7.94
CA SER A 118 -1.11 -0.86 -7.14
C SER A 118 -0.15 0.30 -7.37
N HIS A 119 1.14 0.06 -7.63
CA HIS A 119 2.10 1.12 -7.94
C HIS A 119 1.86 1.74 -9.32
N ILE A 120 1.43 0.95 -10.32
CA ILE A 120 0.98 1.49 -11.61
C ILE A 120 -0.24 2.39 -11.38
N LEU A 121 -1.22 1.94 -10.60
CA LEU A 121 -2.43 2.70 -10.35
C LEU A 121 -2.17 4.00 -9.57
N THR A 122 -1.32 3.95 -8.53
CA THR A 122 -0.92 5.17 -7.80
C THR A 122 -0.24 6.18 -8.71
N PHE A 123 0.57 5.70 -9.65
CA PHE A 123 1.22 6.55 -10.65
C PHE A 123 0.22 7.21 -11.61
N THR A 124 -0.77 6.45 -12.11
CA THR A 124 -1.77 7.03 -13.03
C THR A 124 -2.62 8.08 -12.34
N VAL A 125 -3.03 7.84 -11.08
CA VAL A 125 -3.75 8.83 -10.25
C VAL A 125 -2.90 10.08 -10.00
N ALA A 126 -1.61 9.90 -9.68
CA ALA A 126 -0.68 11.02 -9.51
C ALA A 126 -0.54 11.84 -10.81
N MET A 127 -0.38 11.18 -11.96
CA MET A 127 -0.25 11.85 -13.26
C MET A 127 -1.51 12.58 -13.67
N ASN A 128 -2.69 11.98 -13.48
CA ASN A 128 -3.96 12.65 -13.69
C ASN A 128 -4.07 13.92 -12.85
N THR A 129 -3.61 13.86 -11.59
CA THR A 129 -3.65 15.00 -10.67
C THR A 129 -2.66 16.11 -11.05
N ILE A 130 -1.44 15.75 -11.47
CA ILE A 130 -0.39 16.71 -11.84
C ILE A 130 -0.75 17.42 -13.15
N THR A 131 -1.28 16.67 -14.13
CA THR A 131 -1.55 17.16 -15.48
C THR A 131 -2.96 17.71 -15.68
N ASP A 132 -3.80 17.73 -14.64
CA ASP A 132 -5.24 18.01 -14.73
C ASP A 132 -5.91 17.19 -15.84
N HIS A 133 -5.67 15.88 -15.87
CA HIS A 133 -6.14 14.96 -16.92
C HIS A 133 -5.67 15.34 -18.34
N GLY A 134 -4.39 15.73 -18.49
CA GLY A 134 -3.84 16.19 -19.77
C GLY A 134 -3.84 15.13 -20.89
N THR A 135 -4.02 13.85 -20.57
CA THR A 135 -4.30 12.78 -21.53
C THR A 135 -5.16 11.70 -20.86
N CYS A 136 -5.67 10.77 -21.66
CA CYS A 136 -6.41 9.59 -21.19
C CYS A 136 -5.60 8.79 -20.14
N THR A 137 -6.22 8.42 -19.01
CA THR A 137 -5.58 7.68 -17.90
C THR A 137 -4.81 6.44 -18.35
N ILE A 138 -5.37 5.66 -19.29
CA ILE A 138 -4.72 4.44 -19.79
C ILE A 138 -3.34 4.71 -20.42
N VAL A 139 -3.14 5.90 -21.00
CA VAL A 139 -1.85 6.31 -21.57
C VAL A 139 -0.82 6.46 -20.46
N PHE A 140 -1.20 7.05 -19.32
CA PHE A 140 -0.32 7.09 -18.16
C PHE A 140 -0.02 5.69 -17.63
N GLY A 141 -0.98 4.76 -17.68
CA GLY A 141 -0.77 3.35 -17.32
C GLY A 141 0.26 2.66 -18.21
N ILE A 142 0.18 2.86 -19.53
CA ILE A 142 1.17 2.35 -20.49
C ILE A 142 2.55 2.97 -20.25
N VAL A 143 2.62 4.27 -19.96
CA VAL A 143 3.88 4.93 -19.62
C VAL A 143 4.49 4.34 -18.35
N ALA A 144 3.68 4.12 -17.30
CA ALA A 144 4.11 3.47 -16.08
C ALA A 144 4.65 2.05 -16.34
N LEU A 145 3.93 1.27 -17.16
CA LEU A 145 4.31 -0.06 -17.60
C LEU A 145 5.68 -0.07 -18.30
N VAL A 146 5.88 0.82 -19.27
CA VAL A 146 7.13 0.89 -20.05
C VAL A 146 8.30 1.29 -19.16
N ILE A 147 8.14 2.33 -18.34
CA ILE A 147 9.18 2.78 -17.41
C ILE A 147 9.54 1.66 -16.43
N SER A 148 8.54 0.99 -15.87
CA SER A 148 8.74 -0.07 -14.88
C SER A 148 9.38 -1.32 -15.49
N CYS A 149 8.96 -1.71 -16.70
CA CYS A 149 9.59 -2.78 -17.47
C CYS A 149 11.09 -2.51 -17.66
N ILE A 150 11.44 -1.32 -18.16
CA ILE A 150 12.83 -0.92 -18.43
C ILE A 150 13.62 -0.88 -17.12
N GLY A 151 13.04 -0.32 -16.06
CA GLY A 151 13.66 -0.24 -14.73
C GLY A 151 13.95 -1.60 -14.09
N SER A 152 13.18 -2.64 -14.43
CA SER A 152 13.40 -4.01 -13.93
C SER A 152 14.40 -4.84 -14.75
N LEU A 153 14.85 -4.36 -15.92
CA LEU A 153 15.81 -5.08 -16.77
C LEU A 153 17.20 -5.30 -16.15
N PRO A 154 17.79 -4.37 -15.38
CA PRO A 154 19.09 -4.58 -14.75
C PRO A 154 19.03 -5.78 -13.80
N ARG A 155 19.70 -6.88 -14.16
CA ARG A 155 19.66 -8.15 -13.41
C ARG A 155 20.43 -8.12 -12.09
N THR A 156 21.34 -7.17 -11.91
CA THR A 156 22.26 -7.10 -10.76
C THR A 156 21.84 -6.04 -9.75
N MET A 157 21.47 -6.46 -8.54
CA MET A 157 21.08 -5.58 -7.41
C MET A 157 22.28 -4.94 -6.68
N GLY A 158 23.42 -4.74 -7.35
CA GLY A 158 24.67 -4.32 -6.70
C GLY A 158 24.57 -2.96 -5.98
N ASN A 159 23.70 -2.07 -6.44
CA ASN A 159 23.50 -0.74 -5.86
C ASN A 159 22.05 -0.47 -5.40
N VAL A 160 21.16 -1.45 -5.53
CA VAL A 160 19.70 -1.30 -5.28
C VAL A 160 19.30 -1.84 -3.90
N TYR A 161 20.20 -2.56 -3.22
CA TYR A 161 19.97 -3.12 -1.88
C TYR A 161 19.66 -2.06 -0.80
N TRP A 162 20.04 -0.81 -1.01
CA TRP A 162 19.70 0.30 -0.11
C TRP A 162 18.23 0.72 -0.19
N ILE A 163 17.61 0.58 -1.36
CA ILE A 163 16.21 0.90 -1.60
C ILE A 163 15.29 -0.20 -1.05
N SER A 164 15.85 -1.40 -0.81
CA SER A 164 15.16 -2.53 -0.19
C SER A 164 14.72 -2.29 1.26
N PHE A 165 15.17 -1.21 1.93
CA PHE A 165 14.74 -0.86 3.29
C PHE A 165 13.23 -0.55 3.39
N ALA A 166 12.57 -0.22 2.26
CA ALA A 166 11.14 0.04 2.18
C ALA A 166 10.29 -1.20 1.83
N LEU A 167 10.89 -2.38 1.67
CA LEU A 167 10.16 -3.60 1.31
C LEU A 167 9.53 -4.23 2.55
N GLY A 168 8.20 -4.26 2.58
CA GLY A 168 7.42 -4.83 3.68
C GLY A 168 7.72 -6.31 3.98
N HIS A 169 6.96 -6.87 4.92
CA HIS A 169 7.17 -8.20 5.54
C HIS A 169 7.50 -9.36 4.57
N ALA A 170 7.07 -9.30 3.30
CA ALA A 170 7.32 -10.34 2.29
C ALA A 170 8.80 -10.56 1.92
N SER A 171 9.69 -9.58 2.17
CA SER A 171 11.10 -9.64 1.78
C SER A 171 12.08 -9.68 2.96
N PHE A 172 11.59 -9.77 4.19
CA PHE A 172 12.45 -9.76 5.39
C PHE A 172 13.46 -10.90 5.41
N PHE A 173 13.12 -12.09 4.91
CA PHE A 173 14.07 -13.21 4.82
C PHE A 173 15.27 -12.90 3.91
N GLY A 174 15.03 -12.24 2.78
CA GLY A 174 16.08 -11.79 1.88
C GLY A 174 16.95 -10.72 2.53
N PHE A 175 16.32 -9.70 3.12
CA PHE A 175 17.03 -8.60 3.78
C PHE A 175 17.92 -9.07 4.93
N VAL A 176 17.39 -9.88 5.85
CA VAL A 176 18.16 -10.44 6.98
C VAL A 176 19.36 -11.24 6.49
N SER A 177 19.28 -11.87 5.31
CA SER A 177 20.41 -12.60 4.72
C SER A 177 21.45 -11.74 4.02
N GLU A 178 21.12 -10.49 3.70
CA GLU A 178 22.04 -9.53 3.06
C GLU A 178 22.69 -8.57 4.08
N MET A 179 22.18 -8.50 5.32
CA MET A 179 22.79 -7.71 6.39
C MET A 179 24.18 -8.23 6.77
N GLU A 180 25.14 -7.31 6.94
CA GLU A 180 26.47 -7.62 7.46
C GLU A 180 26.39 -8.29 8.85
N GLN A 181 25.48 -7.78 9.71
CA GLN A 181 25.23 -8.31 11.04
C GLN A 181 23.73 -8.62 11.25
N PRO A 182 23.27 -9.85 10.92
CA PRO A 182 21.85 -10.21 11.02
C PRO A 182 21.26 -10.08 12.43
N ARG A 183 22.09 -10.21 13.48
CA ARG A 183 21.67 -10.07 14.89
C ARG A 183 21.18 -8.67 15.25
N GLU A 184 21.52 -7.67 14.46
CA GLU A 184 21.10 -6.29 14.69
C GLU A 184 19.75 -5.96 14.05
N PHE A 185 19.20 -6.87 13.23
CA PHE A 185 17.92 -6.67 12.54
C PHE A 185 16.78 -6.19 13.47
N PRO A 186 16.57 -6.74 14.70
CA PRO A 186 15.53 -6.26 15.61
C PRO A 186 15.65 -4.78 15.98
N LYS A 187 16.88 -4.25 16.07
CA LYS A 187 17.12 -2.82 16.33
C LYS A 187 16.75 -1.99 15.11
N SER A 188 17.15 -2.44 13.91
CA SER A 188 16.84 -1.76 12.65
C SER A 188 15.33 -1.66 12.42
N ILE A 189 14.58 -2.75 12.62
CA ILE A 189 13.12 -2.73 12.47
C ILE A 189 12.43 -1.91 13.55
N ALA A 190 12.98 -1.84 14.77
CA ALA A 190 12.43 -0.99 15.82
C ALA A 190 12.56 0.49 15.45
N VAL A 191 13.74 0.91 14.97
CA VAL A 191 13.97 2.28 14.51
C VAL A 191 13.09 2.61 13.31
N LEU A 192 13.01 1.72 12.32
CA LEU A 192 12.13 1.88 11.16
C LEU A 192 10.67 2.05 11.60
N GLN A 193 10.17 1.18 12.47
CA GLN A 193 8.78 1.25 12.93
C GLN A 193 8.50 2.53 13.70
N ILE A 194 9.41 2.98 14.57
CA ILE A 194 9.22 4.22 15.33
C ILE A 194 9.14 5.43 14.39
N ILE A 195 10.03 5.50 13.40
CA ILE A 195 10.03 6.59 12.42
C ILE A 195 8.74 6.57 11.60
N ASP A 196 8.38 5.42 11.04
CA ASP A 196 7.19 5.24 10.20
C ASP A 196 5.90 5.57 10.97
N THR A 197 5.75 5.03 12.19
CA THR A 197 4.60 5.28 13.06
C THR A 197 4.49 6.76 13.41
N SER A 198 5.62 7.42 13.69
CA SER A 198 5.64 8.85 14.00
C SER A 198 5.20 9.68 12.79
N LEU A 199 5.72 9.35 11.60
CA LEU A 199 5.33 10.02 10.35
C LEU A 199 3.85 9.82 10.05
N TYR A 200 3.31 8.63 10.25
CA TYR A 200 1.89 8.33 10.02
C TYR A 200 0.99 9.04 11.02
N ILE A 201 1.35 9.09 12.30
CA ILE A 201 0.58 9.83 13.31
C ILE A 201 0.60 11.33 13.00
N VAL A 202 1.76 11.91 12.70
CA VAL A 202 1.86 13.34 12.35
C VAL A 202 1.04 13.66 11.10
N SER A 203 1.16 12.84 10.06
CA SER A 203 0.40 13.02 8.81
C SER A 203 -1.10 12.90 9.05
N ALA A 204 -1.54 11.88 9.81
CA ALA A 204 -2.94 11.67 10.12
C ALA A 204 -3.53 12.84 10.95
N VAL A 205 -2.81 13.31 11.97
CA VAL A 205 -3.26 14.44 12.81
C VAL A 205 -3.36 15.72 11.98
N VAL A 206 -2.36 16.01 11.14
CA VAL A 206 -2.37 17.20 10.28
C VAL A 206 -3.53 17.12 9.29
N ILE A 207 -3.64 16.03 8.52
CA ILE A 207 -4.69 15.89 7.50
C ILE A 207 -6.07 15.98 8.15
N TYR A 208 -6.30 15.27 9.25
CA TYR A 208 -7.60 15.28 9.92
C TYR A 208 -7.94 16.64 10.55
N ARG A 209 -6.95 17.41 11.02
CA ARG A 209 -7.16 18.75 11.58
C ARG A 209 -7.55 19.79 10.52
N TYR A 210 -7.03 19.66 9.29
CA TYR A 210 -7.25 20.64 8.22
C TYR A 210 -8.34 20.23 7.22
N VAL A 211 -8.54 18.93 6.99
CA VAL A 211 -9.53 18.41 6.01
C VAL A 211 -10.82 17.96 6.69
N GLY A 212 -10.76 17.49 7.93
CA GLY A 212 -11.91 16.90 8.62
C GLY A 212 -12.12 15.42 8.28
N VAL A 213 -13.36 14.95 8.33
CA VAL A 213 -13.71 13.54 8.04
C VAL A 213 -13.77 13.21 6.55
N ASP A 214 -13.93 14.22 5.69
CA ASP A 214 -14.13 14.04 4.25
C ASP A 214 -12.79 13.95 3.49
N VAL A 215 -11.87 13.13 4.03
CA VAL A 215 -10.55 12.89 3.43
C VAL A 215 -10.73 11.96 2.22
N ALA A 216 -10.41 12.45 1.03
CA ALA A 216 -10.33 11.67 -0.19
C ALA A 216 -9.25 10.58 -0.08
N SER A 217 -9.37 9.50 -0.84
CA SER A 217 -8.34 8.46 -0.87
C SER A 217 -7.86 8.20 -2.30
N PRO A 218 -6.56 8.43 -2.61
CA PRO A 218 -5.47 8.70 -1.67
C PRO A 218 -5.56 10.06 -0.96
N ALA A 219 -5.11 10.13 0.30
CA ALA A 219 -5.23 11.32 1.17
C ALA A 219 -4.71 12.63 0.54
N LEU A 220 -3.69 12.53 -0.31
CA LEU A 220 -3.12 13.67 -1.04
C LEU A 220 -4.14 14.35 -1.99
N GLY A 221 -5.19 13.63 -2.41
CA GLY A 221 -6.27 14.17 -3.24
C GLY A 221 -7.12 15.23 -2.51
N SER A 222 -7.11 15.21 -1.17
CA SER A 222 -7.86 16.18 -0.35
C SER A 222 -7.19 17.54 -0.25
N ALA A 223 -5.93 17.66 -0.72
CA ALA A 223 -5.21 18.91 -0.67
C ALA A 223 -5.70 19.87 -1.78
N GLY A 224 -5.62 21.18 -1.53
CA GLY A 224 -6.00 22.20 -2.52
C GLY A 224 -5.24 22.06 -3.85
N PRO A 225 -5.72 22.68 -4.95
CA PRO A 225 -5.26 22.39 -6.32
C PRO A 225 -3.75 22.51 -6.55
N VAL A 226 -3.10 23.48 -5.89
CA VAL A 226 -1.64 23.65 -5.94
C VAL A 226 -0.96 22.66 -5.01
N MET A 227 -1.47 22.51 -3.78
CA MET A 227 -0.87 21.65 -2.77
C MET A 227 -0.91 20.18 -3.14
N LYS A 228 -1.98 19.67 -3.79
CA LYS A 228 -2.03 18.29 -4.29
C LYS A 228 -0.96 18.03 -5.35
N LYS A 229 -0.75 18.96 -6.28
CA LYS A 229 0.29 18.85 -7.33
C LYS A 229 1.68 18.89 -6.72
N VAL A 230 1.90 19.81 -5.77
CA VAL A 230 3.15 19.91 -5.02
C VAL A 230 3.37 18.64 -4.18
N ALA A 231 2.36 18.08 -3.55
CA ALA A 231 2.47 16.86 -2.72
C ALA A 231 2.81 15.63 -3.56
N TYR A 232 2.11 15.40 -4.69
CA TYR A 232 2.50 14.36 -5.66
C TYR A 232 3.87 14.65 -6.31
N GLY A 233 4.24 15.93 -6.42
CA GLY A 233 5.55 16.46 -6.84
C GLY A 233 6.68 16.32 -5.82
N LEU A 234 6.36 16.25 -4.52
CA LEU A 234 7.29 16.20 -3.40
C LEU A 234 7.32 14.83 -2.73
N ALA A 235 6.41 13.90 -3.04
CA ALA A 235 6.52 12.48 -2.70
C ALA A 235 7.64 11.77 -3.50
N LEU A 236 8.65 12.53 -3.92
CA LEU A 236 9.63 12.23 -4.95
C LEU A 236 11.08 12.15 -4.43
N PRO A 237 11.47 12.77 -3.29
CA PRO A 237 12.77 12.55 -2.68
C PRO A 237 12.68 11.64 -1.45
N THR A 238 13.24 10.43 -1.55
CA THR A 238 13.89 9.79 -0.41
C THR A 238 15.18 9.10 -0.85
N VAL A 239 16.29 9.78 -0.52
CA VAL A 239 17.60 9.28 -0.10
C VAL A 239 18.29 8.23 -0.99
N SER A 240 19.18 8.70 -1.85
CA SER A 240 20.50 8.07 -2.01
C SER A 240 21.36 8.47 -0.79
N PRO A 241 21.77 7.54 0.10
CA PRO A 241 22.79 7.84 1.08
C PRO A 241 24.13 8.11 0.38
N PRO A 242 25.03 8.88 1.00
CA PRO A 242 26.34 9.16 0.42
C PRO A 242 27.10 7.87 0.11
N HIS A 243 27.65 7.78 -1.10
CA HIS A 243 28.63 6.75 -1.44
C HIS A 243 29.87 6.93 -0.56
N TYR A 244 30.09 6.01 0.38
CA TYR A 244 31.27 6.02 1.21
C TYR A 244 32.39 5.27 0.49
N ARG A 245 33.24 5.98 -0.25
CA ARG A 245 34.45 5.40 -0.84
C ARG A 245 35.57 5.46 0.20
N THR A 246 35.91 4.31 0.78
CA THR A 246 37.16 4.15 1.52
C THR A 246 38.32 4.20 0.53
N ASN A 247 39.16 5.24 0.59
CA ASN A 247 40.48 5.19 -0.03
C ASN A 247 41.41 4.45 0.93
N LEU A 248 41.87 3.26 0.54
CA LEU A 248 42.77 2.41 1.37
C LEU A 248 44.11 3.09 1.73
N HIS A 249 44.47 4.18 1.06
CA HIS A 249 45.76 4.87 1.23
C HIS A 249 45.69 6.19 2.00
N SER A 250 44.50 6.67 2.37
CA SER A 250 44.36 7.91 3.13
C SER A 250 43.08 7.83 3.94
N HIS A 251 43.19 7.88 5.27
CA HIS A 251 42.09 7.94 6.24
C HIS A 251 41.19 9.21 6.10
N LYS A 252 40.94 9.69 4.88
CA LYS A 252 40.03 10.79 4.58
C LYS A 252 38.74 10.24 3.96
N GLN A 253 37.66 10.36 4.72
CA GLN A 253 36.30 10.22 4.23
C GLN A 253 36.00 11.39 3.29
N SER A 254 35.73 11.12 2.02
CA SER A 254 35.29 12.16 1.08
C SER A 254 33.81 11.95 0.76
N PHE A 255 33.00 12.89 1.26
CA PHE A 255 31.56 12.97 0.99
C PHE A 255 31.35 13.45 -0.45
N LYS A 256 30.71 12.63 -1.29
CA LYS A 256 30.23 13.07 -2.61
C LYS A 256 28.72 12.85 -2.71
N PRO A 257 27.89 13.91 -2.69
CA PRO A 257 26.52 13.80 -3.11
C PRO A 257 26.51 13.62 -4.63
N LEU A 258 25.97 12.49 -5.11
CA LEU A 258 25.79 12.29 -6.54
C LEU A 258 24.51 13.03 -6.95
N THR A 259 24.67 13.86 -7.97
CA THR A 259 23.68 14.76 -8.57
C THR A 259 22.38 14.07 -8.99
N SER A 260 21.27 14.52 -8.38
CA SER A 260 19.93 14.74 -8.96
C SER A 260 19.59 14.07 -10.31
N SER A 261 19.15 12.81 -10.27
CA SER A 261 18.25 12.25 -11.28
C SER A 261 16.83 12.84 -11.10
N PRO A 262 16.07 13.09 -12.18
CA PRO A 262 14.75 13.74 -12.10
C PRO A 262 13.73 12.86 -11.35
N LEU A 263 13.64 13.10 -10.04
CA LEU A 263 12.47 13.60 -9.30
C LEU A 263 11.07 13.04 -9.60
N PHE A 264 10.84 11.91 -10.27
CA PHE A 264 9.49 11.34 -10.49
C PHE A 264 9.36 9.86 -10.03
N LEU A 265 10.40 9.37 -9.35
CA LEU A 265 10.75 7.95 -9.42
C LEU A 265 10.34 7.12 -8.20
N GLN A 266 9.89 7.65 -7.05
CA GLN A 266 9.73 6.82 -5.84
C GLN A 266 8.62 5.77 -5.92
N ILE A 267 7.41 6.15 -6.37
CA ILE A 267 6.29 5.21 -6.57
C ILE A 267 6.71 4.11 -7.56
N LEU A 268 7.30 4.50 -8.69
CA LEU A 268 7.76 3.52 -9.67
C LEU A 268 8.96 2.71 -9.19
N ILE A 269 9.92 3.28 -8.46
CA ILE A 269 11.08 2.57 -7.89
C ILE A 269 10.57 1.47 -6.96
N ALA A 270 9.64 1.78 -6.05
CA ALA A 270 9.08 0.78 -5.15
C ALA A 270 8.40 -0.37 -5.94
N GLY A 271 7.64 -0.04 -6.99
CA GLY A 271 7.11 -1.02 -7.93
C GLY A 271 8.18 -1.84 -8.66
N ILE A 272 9.23 -1.18 -9.18
CA ILE A 272 10.36 -1.77 -9.91
C ILE A 272 11.11 -2.78 -9.05
N VAL A 273 11.36 -2.43 -7.78
CA VAL A 273 12.03 -3.33 -6.85
C VAL A 273 11.17 -4.57 -6.58
N ASN A 274 9.87 -4.40 -6.36
CA ASN A 274 8.93 -5.54 -6.22
C ASN A 274 8.90 -6.41 -7.49
N GLY A 275 8.85 -5.78 -8.67
CA GLY A 275 8.92 -6.47 -9.96
C GLY A 275 10.23 -7.22 -10.16
N HIS A 276 11.35 -6.67 -9.70
CA HIS A 276 12.64 -7.34 -9.75
C HIS A 276 12.68 -8.56 -8.81
N VAL A 277 12.14 -8.46 -7.59
CA VAL A 277 12.02 -9.59 -6.66
C VAL A 277 11.13 -10.69 -7.24
N ALA A 278 10.00 -10.33 -7.84
CA ALA A 278 9.10 -11.27 -8.51
C ALA A 278 9.76 -11.95 -9.72
N ALA A 279 10.42 -11.18 -10.59
CA ALA A 279 11.14 -11.70 -11.75
C ALA A 279 12.29 -12.62 -11.34
N LYS A 280 13.07 -12.25 -10.32
CA LYS A 280 14.13 -13.08 -9.76
C LYS A 280 13.57 -14.39 -9.19
N TYR A 281 12.45 -14.32 -8.48
CA TYR A 281 11.79 -15.51 -7.95
C TYR A 281 11.40 -16.49 -9.07
N VAL A 282 10.70 -16.01 -10.10
CA VAL A 282 10.30 -16.83 -11.26
C VAL A 282 11.52 -17.36 -12.02
N TYR A 283 12.51 -16.51 -12.28
CA TYR A 283 13.73 -16.89 -13.00
C TYR A 283 14.51 -17.99 -12.26
N VAL A 284 14.75 -17.80 -10.97
CA VAL A 284 15.43 -18.81 -10.14
C VAL A 284 14.61 -20.08 -10.07
N ARG A 285 13.27 -20.02 -10.05
CA ARG A 285 12.42 -21.20 -10.03
C ARG A 285 12.52 -22.02 -11.31
N LEU A 286 12.53 -21.36 -12.46
CA LEU A 286 12.60 -22.01 -13.78
C LEU A 286 13.98 -22.58 -14.10
N PHE A 287 15.05 -21.87 -13.73
CA PHE A 287 16.41 -22.22 -14.11
C PHE A 287 17.25 -22.84 -12.98
N ARG A 288 16.65 -23.15 -11.81
CA ARG A 288 17.37 -23.74 -10.67
C ARG A 288 18.09 -25.03 -11.09
N GLY A 289 19.40 -25.08 -10.86
CA GLY A 289 20.22 -26.26 -11.18
C GLY A 289 20.67 -26.36 -12.64
N THR A 290 20.40 -25.34 -13.46
CA THR A 290 20.92 -25.24 -14.84
C THR A 290 22.08 -24.24 -14.92
N ASN A 291 23.00 -24.43 -15.88
CA ASN A 291 24.13 -23.51 -16.09
C ASN A 291 23.69 -22.12 -16.59
N HIS A 292 22.46 -21.99 -17.09
CA HIS A 292 21.94 -20.76 -17.68
C HIS A 292 21.83 -19.60 -16.67
N MET A 293 21.82 -19.90 -15.36
CA MET A 293 21.76 -18.86 -14.33
C MET A 293 23.03 -17.99 -14.29
N HIS A 294 24.20 -18.53 -14.63
CA HIS A 294 25.48 -17.83 -14.53
C HIS A 294 26.06 -17.42 -15.89
N GLU A 295 25.49 -17.96 -16.97
CA GLU A 295 25.91 -17.65 -18.34
C GLU A 295 25.25 -16.36 -18.87
N THR A 296 25.97 -15.63 -19.70
CA THR A 296 25.51 -14.39 -20.38
C THR A 296 24.95 -14.66 -21.78
N THR A 297 24.44 -15.87 -22.01
CA THR A 297 23.85 -16.31 -23.28
C THR A 297 22.60 -15.50 -23.64
N LEU A 298 22.25 -15.46 -24.94
CA LEU A 298 21.02 -14.83 -25.41
C LEU A 298 19.77 -15.43 -24.76
N LEU A 299 19.79 -16.73 -24.48
CA LEU A 299 18.71 -17.41 -23.76
C LEU A 299 18.56 -16.91 -22.33
N SER A 300 19.67 -16.71 -21.61
CA SER A 300 19.68 -16.20 -20.23
C SER A 300 19.21 -14.74 -20.13
N LYS A 301 19.63 -13.89 -21.08
CA LYS A 301 19.19 -12.49 -21.16
C LYS A 301 17.74 -12.37 -21.65
N GLY A 302 17.39 -13.12 -22.69
CA GLY A 302 16.06 -13.13 -23.29
C GLY A 302 15.00 -13.67 -22.35
N SER A 303 15.29 -14.73 -21.60
CA SER A 303 14.34 -15.27 -20.61
C SER A 303 14.09 -14.29 -19.46
N TRP A 304 15.11 -13.57 -19.00
CA TRP A 304 14.94 -12.50 -18.01
C TRP A 304 14.02 -11.39 -18.50
N VAL A 305 14.28 -10.86 -19.72
CA VAL A 305 13.47 -9.82 -20.35
C VAL A 305 12.02 -10.29 -20.53
N ALA A 306 11.83 -11.52 -21.01
CA ALA A 306 10.51 -12.10 -21.22
C ALA A 306 9.72 -12.24 -19.91
N ILE A 307 10.35 -12.75 -18.85
CA ILE A 307 9.71 -12.88 -17.52
C ILE A 307 9.32 -11.50 -16.98
N ALA A 308 10.22 -10.52 -17.05
CA ALA A 308 9.94 -9.17 -16.58
C ALA A 308 8.77 -8.54 -17.35
N LEU A 309 8.77 -8.65 -18.68
CA LEU A 309 7.69 -8.14 -19.54
C LEU A 309 6.34 -8.78 -19.20
N ILE A 310 6.30 -10.12 -19.08
CA ILE A 310 5.07 -10.85 -18.75
C ILE A 310 4.51 -10.40 -17.40
N LEU A 311 5.35 -10.34 -16.36
CA LEU A 311 4.92 -9.94 -15.02
C LEU A 311 4.36 -8.52 -15.01
N TRP A 312 5.04 -7.58 -15.66
CA TRP A 312 4.59 -6.19 -15.73
C TRP A 312 3.32 -6.00 -16.55
N VAL A 313 3.18 -6.70 -17.68
CA VAL A 313 1.94 -6.67 -18.48
C VAL A 313 0.76 -7.23 -17.68
N VAL A 314 0.95 -8.34 -16.96
CA VAL A 314 -0.09 -8.90 -16.08
C VAL A 314 -0.47 -7.90 -14.98
N SER A 315 0.51 -7.27 -14.33
CA SER A 315 0.25 -6.23 -13.31
C SER A 315 -0.50 -5.02 -13.88
N TRP A 316 -0.15 -4.55 -15.08
CA TRP A 316 -0.85 -3.46 -15.74
C TRP A 316 -2.31 -3.82 -16.06
N VAL A 317 -2.54 -5.03 -16.60
CA VAL A 317 -3.90 -5.55 -16.87
C VAL A 317 -4.74 -5.56 -15.59
N ILE A 318 -4.17 -6.01 -14.47
CA ILE A 318 -4.86 -6.01 -13.17
C ILE A 318 -5.18 -4.57 -12.73
N ALA A 319 -4.25 -3.63 -12.90
CA ALA A 319 -4.44 -2.24 -12.51
C ALA A 319 -5.60 -1.57 -13.27
N GLU A 320 -5.73 -1.81 -14.58
CA GLU A 320 -6.80 -1.22 -15.43
C GLU A 320 -8.15 -1.95 -15.29
N SER A 321 -8.16 -3.15 -14.73
CA SER A 321 -9.36 -3.97 -14.55
C SER A 321 -10.15 -3.63 -13.28
N ILE A 322 -9.57 -2.88 -12.33
CA ILE A 322 -10.27 -2.46 -11.11
C ILE A 322 -10.62 -0.98 -11.21
N PRO A 323 -11.91 -0.60 -11.13
CA PRO A 323 -12.35 0.76 -11.39
C PRO A 323 -11.90 1.76 -10.31
N ILE A 324 -11.68 1.31 -9.08
CA ILE A 324 -11.40 2.17 -7.92
C ILE A 324 -10.12 1.72 -7.21
N PHE A 325 -9.23 2.66 -6.90
CA PHE A 325 -7.95 2.42 -6.24
C PHE A 325 -8.08 1.76 -4.86
N ASN A 326 -9.04 2.23 -4.06
CA ASN A 326 -9.24 1.75 -2.69
C ASN A 326 -9.67 0.30 -2.63
N ASP A 327 -10.48 -0.13 -3.59
CA ASP A 327 -10.95 -1.52 -3.69
C ASP A 327 -9.80 -2.46 -4.00
N LEU A 328 -8.90 -2.07 -4.92
CA LEU A 328 -7.68 -2.83 -5.20
C LEU A 328 -6.83 -2.97 -3.94
N LEU A 329 -6.57 -1.87 -3.23
CA LEU A 329 -5.72 -1.90 -2.03
C LEU A 329 -6.35 -2.73 -0.90
N SER A 330 -7.65 -2.58 -0.67
CA SER A 330 -8.41 -3.33 0.33
C SER A 330 -8.44 -4.82 0.00
N PHE A 331 -8.66 -5.18 -1.28
CA PHE A 331 -8.66 -6.56 -1.75
C PHE A 331 -7.30 -7.23 -1.56
N ILE A 332 -6.21 -6.57 -1.93
CA ILE A 332 -4.84 -7.10 -1.79
C ILE A 332 -4.49 -7.32 -0.32
N THR A 333 -4.78 -6.34 0.53
CA THR A 333 -4.46 -6.40 1.96
C THR A 333 -5.30 -7.45 2.69
N ALA A 334 -6.56 -7.62 2.31
CA ALA A 334 -7.43 -8.67 2.84
C ALA A 334 -6.98 -10.07 2.40
N LEU A 335 -6.76 -10.29 1.09
CA LEU A 335 -6.46 -11.63 0.56
C LEU A 335 -5.07 -12.12 0.95
N LEU A 336 -4.06 -11.26 0.86
CA LEU A 336 -2.65 -11.66 0.92
C LEU A 336 -1.88 -10.88 1.99
N GLY A 337 -2.10 -9.57 2.11
CA GLY A 337 -1.35 -8.72 3.04
C GLY A 337 -1.46 -9.18 4.49
N CYS A 338 -2.67 -9.50 4.97
CA CYS A 338 -2.90 -9.93 6.35
C CYS A 338 -2.20 -11.25 6.69
N TRP A 339 -2.07 -12.17 5.73
CA TRP A 339 -1.37 -13.43 5.92
C TRP A 339 0.14 -13.23 6.03
N PHE A 340 0.73 -12.40 5.17
CA PHE A 340 2.17 -12.11 5.23
C PHE A 340 2.57 -11.23 6.42
N ALA A 341 1.69 -10.33 6.87
CA ALA A 341 1.94 -9.46 8.01
C ALA A 341 1.66 -10.13 9.36
N PHE A 342 0.58 -10.91 9.47
CA PHE A 342 0.07 -11.40 10.76
C PHE A 342 -0.07 -12.92 10.80
N GLY A 343 -0.65 -13.53 9.76
CA GLY A 343 -0.96 -14.96 9.74
C GLY A 343 0.29 -15.87 9.81
N PHE A 344 1.19 -15.77 8.84
CA PHE A 344 2.40 -16.60 8.79
C PHE A 344 3.35 -16.34 9.96
N PRO A 345 3.61 -15.09 10.39
CA PRO A 345 4.42 -14.85 11.59
C PRO A 345 3.85 -15.52 12.85
N ALA A 346 2.53 -15.49 13.05
CA ALA A 346 1.89 -16.20 14.15
C ALA A 346 2.07 -17.73 14.03
N ILE A 347 1.97 -18.30 12.83
CA ILE A 347 2.27 -19.72 12.58
C ILE A 347 3.74 -20.04 12.89
N PHE A 348 4.67 -19.18 12.50
CA PHE A 348 6.10 -19.35 12.78
C PHE A 348 6.37 -19.43 14.29
N TYR A 349 5.66 -18.65 15.12
CA TYR A 349 5.75 -18.77 16.57
C TYR A 349 5.41 -20.18 17.07
N PHE A 350 4.30 -20.77 16.59
CA PHE A 350 3.87 -22.11 17.01
C PHE A 350 4.84 -23.19 16.56
N VAL A 351 5.41 -23.05 15.36
CA VAL A 351 6.45 -23.96 14.84
C VAL A 351 7.74 -23.86 15.68
N LEU A 352 8.17 -22.65 16.04
CA LEU A 352 9.37 -22.43 16.84
C LEU A 352 9.26 -22.95 18.27
N ASN A 353 8.06 -22.90 18.86
CA ASN A 353 7.82 -23.28 20.25
C ASN A 353 7.08 -24.62 20.37
N LYS A 354 7.13 -25.47 19.34
CA LYS A 354 6.43 -26.76 19.31
C LYS A 354 6.78 -27.60 20.54
N GLY A 355 5.76 -28.02 21.29
CA GLY A 355 5.92 -28.79 22.53
C GLY A 355 6.17 -27.95 23.79
N GLN A 356 6.25 -26.63 23.69
CA GLN A 356 6.49 -25.73 24.83
C GLN A 356 5.45 -24.60 24.97
N TRP A 357 4.30 -24.73 24.30
CA TRP A 357 3.27 -23.68 24.27
C TRP A 357 2.74 -23.31 25.66
N PHE A 358 2.65 -24.30 26.57
CA PHE A 358 2.09 -24.15 27.92
C PHE A 358 3.12 -24.40 29.04
N SER A 359 4.41 -24.40 28.73
CA SER A 359 5.45 -24.74 29.72
C SER A 359 5.64 -23.69 30.82
N SER A 360 5.26 -22.43 30.56
CA SER A 360 5.40 -21.32 31.49
C SER A 360 4.24 -20.35 31.28
N PRO A 361 3.73 -19.66 32.30
CA PRO A 361 2.67 -18.65 32.14
C PRO A 361 3.01 -17.59 31.09
N TRP A 362 4.29 -17.23 30.96
CA TRP A 362 4.76 -16.30 29.92
C TRP A 362 4.65 -16.90 28.51
N LYS A 363 5.00 -18.17 28.34
CA LYS A 363 4.86 -18.89 27.05
C LYS A 363 3.41 -19.14 26.71
N THR A 364 2.57 -19.43 27.71
CA THR A 364 1.12 -19.53 27.54
C THR A 364 0.55 -18.20 27.07
N LEU A 365 0.91 -17.09 27.71
CA LEU A 365 0.47 -15.74 27.32
C LEU A 365 0.89 -15.43 25.87
N LEU A 366 2.15 -15.64 25.52
CA LEU A 366 2.64 -15.45 24.15
C LEU A 366 1.90 -16.34 23.13
N SER A 367 1.58 -17.58 23.51
CA SER A 367 0.82 -18.49 22.65
C SER A 367 -0.61 -18.01 22.43
N VAL A 368 -1.27 -17.48 23.47
CA VAL A 368 -2.59 -16.86 23.37
C VAL A 368 -2.53 -15.60 22.49
N ILE A 369 -1.52 -14.73 22.67
CA ILE A 369 -1.35 -13.53 21.85
C ILE A 369 -1.20 -13.91 20.36
N ASN A 370 -0.35 -14.89 20.02
CA ASN A 370 -0.19 -15.33 18.64
C ASN A 370 -1.45 -16.00 18.09
N LEU A 371 -2.22 -16.71 18.92
CA LEU A 371 -3.52 -17.25 18.53
C LEU A 371 -4.51 -16.14 18.18
N CYS A 372 -4.54 -15.05 18.98
CA CYS A 372 -5.34 -13.87 18.69
C CYS A 372 -4.90 -13.18 17.39
N ILE A 373 -3.59 -13.01 17.16
CA ILE A 373 -3.05 -12.43 15.92
C ILE A 373 -3.45 -13.28 14.71
N LEU A 374 -3.38 -14.61 14.83
CA LEU A 374 -3.83 -15.53 13.79
C LEU A 374 -5.34 -15.38 13.53
N GLY A 375 -6.15 -15.27 14.59
CA GLY A 375 -7.58 -15.00 14.49
C GLY A 375 -7.90 -13.67 13.79
N ILE A 376 -7.14 -12.62 14.07
CA ILE A 376 -7.23 -11.33 13.37
C ILE A 376 -6.94 -11.53 11.87
N ALA A 377 -5.90 -12.27 11.51
CA ALA A 377 -5.58 -12.53 10.09
C ALA A 377 -6.73 -13.23 9.37
N PHE A 378 -7.33 -14.26 9.98
CA PHE A 378 -8.52 -14.93 9.42
C PHE A 378 -9.72 -13.98 9.29
N ALA A 379 -9.99 -13.19 10.32
CA ALA A 379 -11.10 -12.23 10.32
C ALA A 379 -10.91 -11.15 9.25
N THR A 380 -9.72 -10.56 9.14
CA THR A 380 -9.38 -9.56 8.12
C THR A 380 -9.45 -10.16 6.72
N CYS A 381 -9.01 -11.40 6.54
CA CYS A 381 -9.14 -12.09 5.26
C CYS A 381 -10.61 -12.28 4.86
N GLY A 382 -11.44 -12.81 5.77
CA GLY A 382 -12.85 -13.10 5.47
C GLY A 382 -13.70 -11.85 5.30
N LEU A 383 -13.68 -10.97 6.30
CA LEU A 383 -14.46 -9.72 6.29
C LEU A 383 -13.95 -8.75 5.23
N GLY A 384 -12.63 -8.63 5.07
CA GLY A 384 -12.02 -7.76 4.07
C GLY A 384 -12.38 -8.20 2.65
N LEU A 385 -12.25 -9.49 2.33
CA LEU A 385 -12.65 -10.00 1.01
C LEU A 385 -14.14 -9.79 0.73
N TYR A 386 -15.00 -9.97 1.73
CA TYR A 386 -16.43 -9.72 1.59
C TYR A 386 -16.69 -8.24 1.27
N VAL A 387 -16.12 -7.32 2.04
CA VAL A 387 -16.32 -5.87 1.85
C VAL A 387 -15.75 -5.39 0.52
N SER A 388 -14.51 -5.78 0.17
CA SER A 388 -13.92 -5.41 -1.13
C SER A 388 -14.70 -6.02 -2.30
N GLY A 389 -15.16 -7.26 -2.16
CA GLY A 389 -15.96 -7.93 -3.19
C GLY A 389 -17.33 -7.28 -3.39
N ASP A 390 -18.02 -6.92 -2.30
CA ASP A 390 -19.29 -6.19 -2.35
C ASP A 390 -19.10 -4.80 -2.97
N ALA A 391 -18.05 -4.05 -2.60
CA ALA A 391 -17.71 -2.76 -3.20
C ALA A 391 -17.50 -2.89 -4.72
N ILE A 392 -16.60 -3.79 -5.15
CA ILE A 392 -16.33 -4.05 -6.57
C ILE A 392 -17.60 -4.47 -7.32
N SER A 393 -18.49 -5.24 -6.68
CA SER A 393 -19.76 -5.67 -7.32
C SER A 393 -20.73 -4.50 -7.53
N ARG A 394 -20.79 -3.54 -6.60
CA ARG A 394 -21.63 -2.35 -6.70
C ARG A 394 -21.05 -1.34 -7.69
N ASP A 395 -19.73 -1.23 -7.70
CA ASP A 395 -18.97 -0.34 -8.58
C ASP A 395 -18.70 -0.95 -9.97
N SER A 396 -19.19 -2.17 -10.24
CA SER A 396 -19.07 -2.84 -11.54
C SER A 396 -19.76 -2.12 -12.71
N ASN A 397 -20.68 -1.19 -12.40
CA ASN A 397 -21.27 -0.29 -13.38
C ASN A 397 -20.32 0.86 -13.82
N ASN A 398 -19.20 1.06 -13.10
CA ASN A 398 -18.16 1.98 -13.52
C ASN A 398 -17.32 1.36 -14.65
N SER A 399 -16.93 2.19 -15.61
CA SER A 399 -16.27 1.72 -16.82
C SER A 399 -14.79 1.40 -16.59
N VAL A 400 -14.45 0.12 -16.60
CA VAL A 400 -13.07 -0.39 -16.67
C VAL A 400 -12.46 -0.14 -18.04
N TRP A 401 -11.12 -0.07 -18.15
CA TRP A 401 -10.43 0.17 -19.43
C TRP A 401 -10.84 1.48 -20.13
N THR A 402 -10.96 2.56 -19.37
CA THR A 402 -11.37 3.87 -19.90
C THR A 402 -10.38 4.98 -19.57
N CYS A 403 -10.67 6.18 -20.06
CA CYS A 403 -9.91 7.39 -19.74
C CYS A 403 -10.26 8.00 -18.37
N ALA A 404 -11.22 7.42 -17.64
CA ALA A 404 -11.57 7.89 -16.31
C ALA A 404 -10.41 7.66 -15.32
N SER A 405 -10.32 8.46 -14.26
CA SER A 405 -9.34 8.26 -13.19
C SER A 405 -9.91 7.32 -12.13
N ASN A 406 -9.05 6.47 -11.56
CA ASN A 406 -9.42 5.51 -10.52
C ASN A 406 -9.29 6.05 -9.08
N GLY A 407 -8.88 7.30 -8.92
CA GLY A 407 -8.57 7.93 -7.61
C GLY A 407 -9.67 8.87 -7.10
N VAL A 408 -10.95 8.52 -7.31
CA VAL A 408 -12.11 9.32 -6.91
C VAL A 408 -12.41 9.14 -5.43
#